data_AF-L7U5L3-F1
#
_entry.id   AF-L7U5L3-F1
#
_cell.length_a   1.000
_cell.length_b   1.000
_cell.length_c   1.000
_cell.angle_alpha   90.00
_cell.angle_beta   90.00
_cell.angle_gamma   90.00
#
_symmetry.space_group_name_H-M   'P 1'
#
loop_
_entity.id
_entity.type
_entity.pdbx_description
1 polymer ?
#
loop_
_entity_poly.entity_id
_entity_poly.type
_entity_poly.pdbx_seq_one_letter_code
_entity_poly.pdbx_strand_id
1 'polypeptide(L)'
;MPRPQDGAVGWGEVALLLILFVGLVRYMSWRFQKWEGLLVQGSALLAAGDLGDARRVIEESARYALRAPEQVLTRVHLGCCALFQGGVDTARSELLALSRWWRTKEVPDVYAAAPEMLAACLALQGDMGEARRWLEVAHRRRRPGAANISLGEVLILCREGRYSAAVKLVDDRLDVLAKSQVHVRKLLVVLRTFSLDALAAEGGAAVAGPGDLESIRPGEFSYLGSQWPAMEVFLRARGLGAKEAA
;
A
#
# COMPACT_ATOMS: atom_id res chain seq x y z
N MET A 1 37.01 -56.04 -20.90
CA MET A 1 35.72 -55.32 -20.96
C MET A 1 35.06 -55.42 -19.59
N PRO A 2 35.00 -54.34 -18.79
CA PRO A 2 34.33 -54.37 -17.49
C PRO A 2 32.82 -54.50 -17.71
N ARG A 3 32.19 -55.48 -17.05
CA ARG A 3 30.73 -55.66 -17.02
C ARG A 3 30.09 -54.42 -16.37
N PRO A 4 28.97 -53.90 -16.91
CA PRO A 4 28.20 -52.89 -16.20
C PRO A 4 27.75 -53.52 -14.87
N GLN A 5 28.13 -52.89 -13.75
CA GLN A 5 27.50 -53.18 -12.48
C GLN A 5 26.06 -52.69 -12.62
N ASP A 6 25.13 -53.63 -12.74
CA ASP A 6 23.71 -53.37 -12.58
C ASP A 6 23.49 -52.90 -11.13
N GLY A 7 23.56 -51.58 -10.94
CA GLY A 7 23.24 -50.93 -9.68
C GLY A 7 21.76 -51.09 -9.40
N ALA A 8 21.38 -52.23 -8.82
CA ALA A 8 20.05 -52.42 -8.27
C ALA A 8 19.83 -51.36 -7.20
N VAL A 9 19.10 -50.30 -7.54
CA VAL A 9 18.69 -49.26 -6.59
C VAL A 9 18.01 -49.97 -5.43
N GLY A 10 18.56 -49.82 -4.22
CA GLY A 10 18.00 -50.46 -3.04
C GLY A 10 16.60 -49.92 -2.79
N TRP A 11 15.57 -50.77 -2.76
CA TRP A 11 14.19 -50.36 -2.45
C TRP A 11 14.07 -49.57 -1.13
N GLY A 12 15.01 -49.78 -0.19
CA GLY A 12 15.13 -48.97 1.04
C GLY A 12 15.53 -47.50 0.79
N GLU A 13 16.42 -47.23 -0.16
CA GLU A 13 16.80 -45.86 -0.55
C GLU A 13 15.62 -45.13 -1.20
N VAL A 14 14.89 -45.84 -2.07
CA VAL A 14 13.67 -45.31 -2.71
C VAL A 14 12.60 -44.98 -1.65
N ALA A 15 12.36 -45.88 -0.69
CA ALA A 15 11.40 -45.65 0.38
C ALA A 15 11.79 -44.45 1.26
N LEU A 16 13.07 -44.31 1.61
CA LEU A 16 13.56 -43.16 2.39
C LEU A 16 13.38 -41.84 1.63
N LEU A 17 13.74 -41.80 0.34
CA LEU A 17 13.56 -40.61 -0.50
C LEU A 17 12.08 -40.23 -0.61
N LEU A 18 11.18 -41.20 -0.74
CA LEU A 18 9.73 -40.96 -0.76
C LEU A 18 9.23 -40.38 0.56
N ILE A 19 9.67 -40.92 1.70
CA ILE A 19 9.31 -40.40 3.03
C ILE A 19 9.78 -38.94 3.19
N LEU A 20 11.03 -38.65 2.81
CA LEU A 20 11.59 -37.31 2.87
C LEU A 20 10.84 -36.35 1.93
N PHE A 21 10.52 -36.79 0.72
CA PHE A 21 9.75 -35.99 -0.24
C PHE A 21 8.35 -35.66 0.28
N VAL A 22 7.61 -36.66 0.79
CA VAL A 22 6.27 -36.45 1.38
C VAL A 22 6.33 -35.53 2.59
N GLY A 23 7.33 -35.72 3.46
CA GLY A 23 7.58 -34.85 4.62
C GLY A 23 7.83 -33.39 4.20
N LEU A 24 8.67 -33.18 3.20
CA LEU A 24 8.97 -31.86 2.64
C LEU A 24 7.71 -31.21 2.02
N VAL A 25 6.95 -31.94 1.20
CA VAL A 25 5.72 -31.42 0.60
C VAL A 25 4.70 -31.02 1.67
N ARG A 26 4.52 -31.84 2.71
CA ARG A 26 3.61 -31.54 3.82
C ARG A 26 4.07 -30.31 4.60
N TYR A 27 5.37 -30.19 4.88
CA TYR A 27 5.95 -29.01 5.53
C TYR A 27 5.73 -27.74 4.71
N MET A 28 6.01 -27.79 3.41
CA MET A 28 5.84 -26.67 2.49
C MET A 28 4.37 -26.24 2.38
N SER A 29 3.44 -27.20 2.33
CA SER A 29 2.00 -26.94 2.31
C SER A 29 1.53 -26.28 3.60
N TRP A 30 1.92 -26.81 4.77
CA TRP A 30 1.60 -26.21 6.06
C TRP A 30 2.14 -24.78 6.17
N ARG A 31 3.39 -24.57 5.76
CA ARG A 31 4.05 -23.26 5.79
C ARG A 31 3.32 -22.25 4.90
N PHE A 32 2.96 -22.65 3.68
CA PHE A 32 2.18 -21.81 2.76
C PHE A 32 0.81 -21.45 3.36
N GLN A 33 0.07 -22.42 3.89
CA GLN A 33 -1.23 -22.18 4.54
C GLN A 33 -1.10 -21.24 5.74
N LYS A 34 -0.03 -21.39 6.53
CA LYS A 34 0.25 -20.51 7.67
C LYS A 34 0.56 -19.08 7.22
N TRP A 35 1.39 -18.92 6.18
CA TRP A 35 1.66 -17.61 5.57
C TRP A 35 0.37 -16.97 5.04
N GLU A 36 -0.41 -17.70 4.24
CA GLU A 36 -1.63 -17.21 3.60
C GLU A 36 -2.67 -16.79 4.65
N GLY A 37 -2.91 -17.62 5.66
CA GLY A 37 -3.86 -17.30 6.73
C GLY A 37 -3.48 -16.03 7.50
N LEU A 38 -2.19 -15.87 7.83
CA LEU A 38 -1.70 -14.65 8.48
C LEU A 38 -1.77 -13.43 7.54
N LEU A 39 -1.42 -13.58 6.26
CA LEU A 39 -1.49 -12.47 5.31
C LEU A 39 -2.93 -11.99 5.09
N VAL A 40 -3.90 -12.91 4.96
CA VAL A 40 -5.32 -12.58 4.84
C VAL A 40 -5.82 -11.86 6.09
N GLN A 41 -5.47 -12.34 7.28
CA GLN A 41 -5.80 -11.68 8.54
C GLN A 41 -5.19 -10.26 8.61
N GLY A 42 -3.90 -10.14 8.28
CA GLY A 42 -3.20 -8.86 8.26
C GLY A 42 -3.79 -7.88 7.25
N SER A 43 -4.16 -8.35 6.05
CA SER A 43 -4.84 -7.55 5.03
C SER A 43 -6.23 -7.10 5.49
N ALA A 44 -6.98 -7.94 6.22
CA ALA A 44 -8.28 -7.57 6.76
C ALA A 44 -8.15 -6.46 7.83
N LEU A 45 -7.17 -6.59 8.73
CA LEU A 45 -6.84 -5.56 9.73
C LEU A 45 -6.39 -4.25 9.06
N LEU A 46 -5.54 -4.34 8.02
CA LEU A 46 -5.13 -3.17 7.23
C LEU A 46 -6.35 -2.48 6.61
N ALA A 47 -7.25 -3.24 5.98
CA ALA A 47 -8.46 -2.71 5.36
C ALA A 47 -9.41 -2.05 6.38
N ALA A 48 -9.47 -2.58 7.61
CA ALA A 48 -10.23 -2.02 8.73
C ALA A 48 -9.59 -0.75 9.32
N GLY A 49 -8.29 -0.53 9.08
CA GLY A 49 -7.53 0.61 9.62
C GLY A 49 -6.80 0.31 10.94
N ASP A 50 -6.76 -0.95 11.38
CA ASP A 50 -6.04 -1.38 12.58
C ASP A 50 -4.54 -1.57 12.29
N LEU A 51 -3.87 -0.48 11.89
CA LEU A 51 -2.54 -0.52 11.27
C LEU A 51 -1.46 -1.17 12.15
N GLY A 52 -1.54 -0.99 13.48
CA GLY A 52 -0.59 -1.59 14.42
C GLY A 52 -0.69 -3.12 14.45
N ASP A 53 -1.91 -3.64 14.59
CA ASP A 53 -2.17 -5.08 14.57
C ASP A 53 -1.94 -5.68 13.19
N ALA A 54 -2.35 -4.98 12.12
CA ALA A 54 -2.07 -5.38 10.75
C ALA A 54 -0.57 -5.60 10.54
N ARG A 55 0.25 -4.60 10.89
CA ARG A 55 1.71 -4.67 10.78
C ARG A 55 2.26 -5.86 11.54
N ARG A 56 1.87 -6.05 12.81
CA ARG A 56 2.33 -7.18 13.64
C ARG A 56 2.03 -8.53 13.00
N VAL A 57 0.81 -8.73 12.51
CA VAL A 57 0.39 -9.99 11.86
C VAL A 57 1.12 -10.20 10.53
N ILE A 58 1.34 -9.15 9.74
CA ILE A 58 2.08 -9.22 8.47
C ILE A 58 3.57 -9.48 8.70
N GLU A 59 4.17 -8.89 9.74
CA GLU A 59 5.56 -9.20 10.14
C GLU A 59 5.69 -10.67 10.58
N GLU A 60 4.68 -11.23 11.24
CA GLU A 60 4.63 -12.67 11.54
C GLU A 60 4.51 -13.51 10.27
N SER A 61 3.65 -13.12 9.31
CA SER A 61 3.51 -13.83 8.03
C SER A 61 4.82 -13.84 7.24
N ALA A 62 5.60 -12.76 7.29
CA ALA A 62 6.91 -12.65 6.64
C ALA A 62 7.88 -13.77 7.02
N ARG A 63 7.78 -14.30 8.25
CA ARG A 63 8.62 -15.41 8.74
C ARG A 63 8.32 -16.74 8.01
N TYR A 64 7.16 -16.83 7.38
CA TYR A 64 6.70 -17.99 6.62
C TYR A 64 6.85 -17.81 5.10
N ALA A 65 7.00 -16.57 4.62
CA ALA A 65 7.23 -16.28 3.19
C ALA A 65 8.58 -16.85 2.72
N LEU A 66 8.52 -17.76 1.74
CA LEU A 66 9.68 -18.40 1.14
C LEU A 66 9.79 -18.06 -0.35
N ARG A 67 8.67 -18.06 -1.07
CA ARG A 67 8.65 -17.82 -2.51
C ARG A 67 8.64 -16.32 -2.80
N ALA A 68 9.13 -15.94 -3.98
CA ALA A 68 9.17 -14.54 -4.36
C ALA A 68 7.79 -13.85 -4.35
N PRO A 69 6.68 -14.46 -4.84
CA PRO A 69 5.35 -13.86 -4.73
C PRO A 69 4.92 -13.57 -3.28
N GLU A 70 5.25 -14.48 -2.37
CA GLU A 70 4.92 -14.35 -0.95
C GLU A 70 5.68 -13.18 -0.32
N GLN A 71 6.96 -13.04 -0.66
CA GLN A 71 7.81 -11.92 -0.22
C GLN A 71 7.32 -10.59 -0.79
N VAL A 72 6.97 -10.55 -2.09
CA VAL A 72 6.41 -9.36 -2.75
C VAL A 72 5.13 -8.89 -2.06
N LEU A 73 4.17 -9.81 -1.87
CA LEU A 73 2.89 -9.51 -1.22
C LEU A 73 3.08 -9.05 0.23
N THR A 74 3.96 -9.71 0.98
CA THR A 74 4.20 -9.34 2.37
C THR A 74 4.82 -7.94 2.47
N ARG A 75 5.84 -7.66 1.64
CA ARG A 75 6.53 -6.35 1.64
C ARG A 75 5.63 -5.21 1.20
N VAL A 76 4.75 -5.40 0.20
CA VAL A 76 3.83 -4.32 -0.19
C VAL A 76 2.85 -3.98 0.93
N HIS A 77 2.35 -4.99 1.66
CA HIS A 77 1.44 -4.75 2.79
C HIS A 77 2.16 -4.04 3.95
N LEU A 78 3.42 -4.40 4.24
CA LEU A 78 4.24 -3.66 5.21
C LEU A 78 4.51 -2.22 4.76
N GLY A 79 4.77 -2.01 3.48
CA GLY A 79 4.91 -0.67 2.89
C GLY A 79 3.64 0.17 3.06
N CYS A 80 2.47 -0.41 2.79
CA CYS A 80 1.18 0.23 3.05
C CYS A 80 0.99 0.56 4.53
N CYS A 81 1.26 -0.40 5.43
CA CYS A 81 1.15 -0.14 6.88
C CYS A 81 2.06 1.03 7.29
N ALA A 82 3.31 1.04 6.84
CA ALA A 82 4.24 2.12 7.11
C ALA A 82 3.73 3.47 6.58
N LEU A 83 3.22 3.51 5.34
CA LEU A 83 2.68 4.72 4.73
C LEU A 83 1.53 5.30 5.56
N PHE A 84 0.53 4.47 5.88
CA PHE A 84 -0.65 4.94 6.62
C PHE A 84 -0.40 5.19 8.11
N GLN A 85 0.72 4.69 8.66
CA GLN A 85 1.22 5.06 9.99
C GLN A 85 2.07 6.35 9.96
N GLY A 86 2.28 6.97 8.80
CA GLY A 86 3.12 8.16 8.65
C GLY A 86 4.63 7.87 8.55
N GLY A 87 5.04 6.59 8.52
CA GLY A 87 6.41 6.14 8.25
C GLY A 87 6.78 6.26 6.77
N VAL A 88 6.66 7.46 6.19
CA VAL A 88 6.79 7.71 4.73
C VAL A 88 8.15 7.27 4.19
N ASP A 89 9.24 7.50 4.92
CA ASP A 89 10.59 7.07 4.50
C ASP A 89 10.72 5.54 4.41
N THR A 90 10.15 4.84 5.39
CA THR A 90 10.16 3.37 5.43
C THR A 90 9.31 2.82 4.28
N ALA A 91 8.10 3.36 4.09
CA ALA A 91 7.23 2.98 2.98
C ALA A 91 7.91 3.20 1.62
N ARG A 92 8.54 4.37 1.42
CA ARG A 92 9.29 4.69 0.20
C ARG A 92 10.38 3.66 -0.08
N SER A 93 11.19 3.32 0.93
CA SER A 93 12.29 2.38 0.79
C SER A 93 11.79 1.00 0.31
N GLU A 94 10.74 0.48 0.95
CA GLU A 94 10.14 -0.80 0.58
C GLU A 94 9.52 -0.78 -0.82
N LEU A 95 8.74 0.26 -1.13
CA LEU A 95 8.06 0.38 -2.43
C LEU A 95 9.03 0.64 -3.58
N LEU A 96 10.14 1.34 -3.34
CA LEU A 96 11.22 1.49 -4.32
C LEU A 96 11.93 0.16 -4.59
N ALA A 97 12.24 -0.61 -3.55
CA ALA A 97 12.83 -1.93 -3.71
C ALA A 97 11.91 -2.85 -4.52
N LEU A 98 10.61 -2.87 -4.22
CA LEU A 98 9.62 -3.64 -4.98
C LEU A 98 9.49 -3.17 -6.43
N SER A 99 9.50 -1.86 -6.67
CA SER A 99 9.33 -1.30 -8.00
C SER A 99 10.51 -1.60 -8.94
N ARG A 100 11.70 -1.86 -8.37
CA ARG A 100 12.93 -2.22 -9.07
C ARG A 100 13.19 -3.73 -9.14
N TRP A 101 12.58 -4.52 -8.27
CA TRP A 101 12.80 -5.95 -8.23
C TRP A 101 12.06 -6.67 -9.37
N TRP A 102 12.79 -7.45 -10.17
CA TRP A 102 12.23 -8.12 -11.35
C TRP A 102 11.17 -9.18 -11.01
N ARG A 103 11.30 -9.85 -9.85
CA ARG A 103 10.34 -10.86 -9.37
C ARG A 103 8.98 -10.27 -9.03
N THR A 104 8.86 -8.94 -8.83
CA THR A 104 7.57 -8.29 -8.61
C THR A 104 6.59 -8.54 -9.76
N LYS A 105 7.09 -8.80 -10.99
CA LYS A 105 6.26 -9.18 -12.14
C LYS A 105 5.49 -10.50 -11.94
N GLU A 106 5.92 -11.36 -11.01
CA GLU A 106 5.20 -12.58 -10.63
C GLU A 106 3.91 -12.29 -9.84
N VAL A 107 3.74 -11.05 -9.36
CA VAL A 107 2.52 -10.57 -8.70
C VAL A 107 2.00 -9.35 -9.47
N PRO A 108 1.21 -9.54 -10.54
CA PRO A 108 0.84 -8.47 -11.46
C PRO A 108 0.18 -7.26 -10.80
N ASP A 109 -0.65 -7.48 -9.78
CA ASP A 109 -1.35 -6.41 -9.08
C ASP A 109 -0.36 -5.50 -8.34
N VAL A 110 0.65 -6.07 -7.68
CA VAL A 110 1.71 -5.32 -7.00
C VAL A 110 2.64 -4.66 -8.02
N TYR A 111 2.96 -5.34 -9.11
CA TYR A 111 3.79 -4.76 -10.18
C TYR A 111 3.19 -3.49 -10.78
N ALA A 112 1.86 -3.45 -10.90
CA ALA A 112 1.11 -2.29 -11.36
C ALA A 112 0.95 -1.21 -10.28
N ALA A 113 0.65 -1.60 -9.03
CA ALA A 113 0.33 -0.67 -7.95
C ALA A 113 1.54 -0.06 -7.22
N ALA A 114 2.67 -0.78 -7.10
CA ALA A 114 3.82 -0.31 -6.30
C ALA A 114 4.39 1.05 -6.79
N PRO A 115 4.53 1.31 -8.10
CA PRO A 115 4.90 2.64 -8.61
C PRO A 115 3.95 3.77 -8.18
N GLU A 116 2.64 3.50 -8.10
CA GLU A 116 1.63 4.48 -7.70
C GLU A 116 1.79 4.85 -6.21
N MET A 117 1.96 3.85 -5.36
CA MET A 117 2.19 4.06 -3.93
C MET A 117 3.54 4.76 -3.67
N LEU A 118 4.57 4.45 -4.47
CA LEU A 118 5.85 5.13 -4.43
C LEU A 118 5.70 6.62 -4.83
N ALA A 119 4.93 6.92 -5.86
CA ALA A 119 4.62 8.30 -6.26
C ALA A 119 3.91 9.05 -5.12
N ALA A 120 2.99 8.41 -4.39
CA ALA A 120 2.36 8.99 -3.20
C ALA A 120 3.39 9.33 -2.11
N CYS A 121 4.30 8.42 -1.79
CA CYS A 121 5.36 8.66 -0.80
C CYS A 121 6.24 9.86 -1.19
N LEU A 122 6.64 9.94 -2.46
CA LEU A 122 7.47 11.01 -2.99
C LEU A 122 6.75 12.36 -2.98
N ALA A 123 5.45 12.37 -3.31
CA ALA A 123 4.63 13.58 -3.25
C ALA A 123 4.49 14.11 -1.81
N LEU A 124 4.34 13.21 -0.83
CA LEU A 124 4.32 13.55 0.59
C LEU A 124 5.65 14.13 1.08
N GLN A 125 6.77 13.67 0.51
CA GLN A 125 8.10 14.22 0.78
C GLN A 125 8.43 15.49 -0.03
N GLY A 126 7.51 15.94 -0.89
CA GLY A 126 7.71 17.10 -1.76
C GLY A 126 8.65 16.88 -2.95
N ASP A 127 9.12 15.66 -3.23
CA ASP A 127 9.87 15.34 -4.45
C ASP A 127 8.91 15.17 -5.65
N MET A 128 8.37 16.30 -6.10
CA MET A 128 7.36 16.34 -7.17
C MET A 128 7.89 15.85 -8.52
N GLY A 129 9.21 16.00 -8.77
CA GLY A 129 9.83 15.55 -10.00
C GLY A 129 9.84 14.03 -10.10
N GLU A 130 10.32 13.35 -9.05
CA GLU A 130 10.35 11.89 -9.00
C GLU A 130 8.94 11.31 -8.84
N ALA A 131 8.04 11.97 -8.10
CA ALA A 131 6.65 11.53 -7.95
C ALA A 131 5.94 11.41 -9.31
N ARG A 132 6.06 12.42 -10.19
CA ARG A 132 5.49 12.36 -11.55
C ARG A 132 6.11 11.26 -12.40
N ARG A 133 7.43 11.06 -12.32
CA ARG A 133 8.11 9.98 -13.06
C ARG A 133 7.53 8.62 -12.68
N TRP A 134 7.36 8.34 -11.39
CA TRP A 134 6.79 7.07 -10.94
C TRP A 134 5.30 6.94 -11.22
N LEU A 135 4.53 8.03 -11.19
CA LEU A 135 3.14 8.00 -11.61
C LEU A 135 3.00 7.63 -13.09
N GLU A 136 3.87 8.15 -13.96
CA GLU A 136 3.89 7.78 -15.37
C GLU A 136 4.23 6.28 -15.55
N VAL A 137 5.17 5.76 -14.76
CA VAL A 137 5.45 4.31 -14.71
C VAL A 137 4.22 3.52 -14.29
N ALA A 138 3.48 3.99 -13.27
CA ALA A 138 2.24 3.36 -12.82
C ALA A 138 1.19 3.33 -13.95
N HIS A 139 1.00 4.45 -14.65
CA HIS A 139 0.05 4.55 -15.75
C HIS A 139 0.40 3.60 -16.89
N ARG A 140 1.67 3.48 -17.26
CA ARG A 140 2.12 2.51 -18.29
C ARG A 140 1.88 1.05 -17.88
N ARG A 141 1.87 0.74 -16.58
CA ARG A 141 1.66 -0.63 -16.06
C ARG A 141 0.20 -0.93 -15.73
N ARG A 142 -0.66 0.09 -15.65
CA ARG A 142 -2.07 -0.07 -15.29
C ARG A 142 -2.80 -0.81 -16.41
N ARG A 143 -3.55 -1.85 -16.03
CA ARG A 143 -4.41 -2.58 -16.98
C ARG A 143 -5.57 -1.67 -17.43
N PRO A 144 -5.95 -1.71 -18.72
CA PRO A 144 -7.18 -1.06 -19.18
C PRO A 144 -8.36 -1.52 -18.33
N GLY A 145 -9.19 -0.58 -17.88
CA GLY A 145 -10.38 -0.88 -17.06
C GLY A 145 -10.14 -1.07 -15.56
N ALA A 146 -8.90 -0.94 -15.07
CA ALA A 146 -8.64 -0.94 -13.62
C ALA A 146 -9.36 0.26 -12.95
N ALA A 147 -10.40 -0.02 -12.17
CA ALA A 147 -11.25 0.98 -11.54
C ALA A 147 -10.73 1.38 -10.15
N ASN A 148 -9.47 1.81 -10.04
CA ASN A 148 -8.89 2.26 -8.77
C ASN A 148 -8.68 3.77 -8.80
N ILE A 149 -8.91 4.44 -7.66
CA ILE A 149 -8.52 5.85 -7.47
C ILE A 149 -7.03 5.90 -7.16
N SER A 150 -6.31 6.76 -7.87
CA SER A 150 -4.87 6.93 -7.73
C SER A 150 -4.53 7.87 -6.58
N LEU A 151 -4.13 7.33 -5.42
CA LEU A 151 -3.77 8.17 -4.27
C LEU A 151 -2.58 9.10 -4.59
N GLY A 152 -1.59 8.57 -5.31
CA GLY A 152 -0.42 9.35 -5.72
C GLY A 152 -0.79 10.51 -6.65
N GLU A 153 -1.73 10.32 -7.57
CA GLU A 153 -2.20 11.37 -8.47
C GLU A 153 -2.96 12.47 -7.73
N VAL A 154 -3.86 12.10 -6.81
CA VAL A 154 -4.59 13.08 -5.99
C VAL A 154 -3.61 13.91 -5.16
N LEU A 155 -2.65 13.27 -4.48
CA LEU A 155 -1.62 13.97 -3.73
C LEU A 155 -0.80 14.93 -4.60
N ILE A 156 -0.41 14.48 -5.81
CA ILE A 156 0.35 15.32 -6.75
C ILE A 156 -0.46 16.55 -7.17
N LEU A 157 -1.72 16.36 -7.55
CA LEU A 157 -2.60 17.46 -7.96
C LEU A 157 -2.78 18.49 -6.83
N CYS A 158 -3.01 18.02 -5.60
CA CYS A 158 -3.14 18.91 -4.45
C CYS A 158 -1.83 19.68 -4.16
N ARG A 159 -0.67 19.02 -4.25
CA ARG A 159 0.64 19.66 -4.04
C ARG A 159 0.98 20.70 -5.10
N GLU A 160 0.45 20.54 -6.30
CA GLU A 160 0.61 21.48 -7.42
C GLU A 160 -0.38 22.65 -7.40
N GLY A 161 -1.29 22.70 -6.43
CA GLY A 161 -2.37 23.69 -6.40
C GLY A 161 -3.47 23.44 -7.45
N ARG A 162 -3.51 22.25 -8.06
CA ARG A 162 -4.51 21.86 -9.06
C ARG A 162 -5.75 21.28 -8.39
N TYR A 163 -6.31 22.02 -7.44
CA TYR A 163 -7.36 21.57 -6.54
C TYR A 163 -8.65 21.14 -7.25
N SER A 164 -9.05 21.87 -8.31
CA SER A 164 -10.23 21.52 -9.11
C SER A 164 -10.11 20.16 -9.80
N ALA A 165 -8.90 19.83 -10.29
CA ALA A 165 -8.62 18.54 -10.88
C ALA A 165 -8.60 17.42 -9.82
N ALA A 166 -8.07 17.69 -8.62
CA ALA A 166 -8.08 16.74 -7.51
C ALA A 166 -9.51 16.40 -7.06
N VAL A 167 -10.36 17.41 -6.87
CA VAL A 167 -11.79 17.22 -6.52
C VAL A 167 -12.49 16.42 -7.60
N LYS A 168 -12.35 16.82 -8.87
CA LYS A 168 -12.97 16.11 -10.00
C LYS A 168 -12.54 14.65 -10.06
N LEU A 169 -11.25 14.35 -9.88
CA LEU A 169 -10.74 12.98 -9.91
C LEU A 169 -11.37 12.09 -8.82
N VAL A 170 -11.60 12.64 -7.63
CA VAL A 170 -12.26 11.92 -6.53
C VAL A 170 -13.77 11.78 -6.79
N ASP A 171 -14.41 12.84 -7.26
CA ASP A 171 -15.87 12.88 -7.52
C ASP A 171 -16.30 11.98 -8.67
N ASP A 172 -15.50 11.90 -9.74
CA ASP A 172 -15.73 11.01 -10.88
C ASP A 172 -15.67 9.52 -10.48
N ARG A 173 -15.24 9.20 -9.24
CA ARG A 173 -14.96 7.84 -8.75
C ARG A 173 -15.54 7.54 -7.37
N LEU A 174 -16.61 8.22 -6.95
CA LEU A 174 -17.22 8.02 -5.62
C LEU A 174 -17.64 6.56 -5.37
N ASP A 175 -18.07 5.82 -6.39
CA ASP A 175 -18.43 4.40 -6.27
C ASP A 175 -17.24 3.51 -5.92
N VAL A 176 -16.07 3.81 -6.48
CA VAL A 176 -14.79 3.16 -6.17
C VAL A 176 -14.33 3.55 -4.76
N LEU A 177 -14.47 4.83 -4.41
CA LEU A 177 -14.13 5.34 -3.09
C LEU A 177 -14.93 4.62 -1.99
N ALA A 178 -16.22 4.39 -2.21
CA ALA A 178 -17.09 3.69 -1.27
C ALA A 178 -16.61 2.27 -0.98
N LYS A 179 -16.04 1.58 -1.98
CA LYS A 179 -15.50 0.20 -1.89
C LYS A 179 -14.03 0.15 -1.45
N SER A 180 -13.37 1.30 -1.32
CA SER A 180 -11.97 1.37 -0.92
C SER A 180 -11.78 1.04 0.56
N GLN A 181 -10.55 0.67 0.92
CA GLN A 181 -10.16 0.42 2.31
C GLN A 181 -10.38 1.67 3.17
N VAL A 182 -10.71 1.47 4.46
CA VAL A 182 -11.17 2.56 5.35
C VAL A 182 -10.18 3.72 5.39
N HIS A 183 -8.89 3.43 5.52
CA HIS A 183 -7.84 4.44 5.60
C HIS A 183 -7.61 5.19 4.27
N VAL A 184 -7.69 4.50 3.12
CA VAL A 184 -7.61 5.14 1.80
C VAL A 184 -8.80 6.07 1.61
N ARG A 185 -10.00 5.62 1.97
CA ARG A 185 -11.21 6.43 1.87
C ARG A 185 -11.11 7.69 2.73
N LYS A 186 -10.75 7.56 4.00
CA LYS A 186 -10.55 8.70 4.91
C LYS A 186 -9.50 9.68 4.38
N LEU A 187 -8.35 9.17 3.91
CA LEU A 187 -7.29 10.01 3.36
C LEU A 187 -7.76 10.79 2.12
N LEU A 188 -8.46 10.13 1.20
CA LEU A 188 -9.02 10.79 0.01
C LEU A 188 -10.08 11.83 0.37
N VAL A 189 -10.89 11.58 1.40
CA VAL A 189 -11.83 12.57 1.95
C VAL A 189 -11.06 13.79 2.50
N VAL A 190 -10.00 13.60 3.28
CA VAL A 190 -9.14 14.71 3.75
C VAL A 190 -8.60 15.53 2.59
N LEU A 191 -8.03 14.87 1.57
CA LEU A 191 -7.45 15.54 0.41
C LEU A 191 -8.50 16.29 -0.43
N ARG A 192 -9.70 15.71 -0.57
CA ARG A 192 -10.82 16.34 -1.25
C ARG A 192 -11.29 17.58 -0.48
N THR A 193 -11.51 17.48 0.82
CA THR A 193 -11.93 18.63 1.65
C THR A 193 -10.88 19.73 1.67
N PHE A 194 -9.60 19.38 1.78
CA PHE A 194 -8.50 20.33 1.65
C PHE A 194 -8.54 21.08 0.31
N SER A 195 -8.79 20.37 -0.79
CA SER A 195 -8.88 20.98 -2.13
C SER A 195 -10.08 21.92 -2.26
N LEU A 196 -11.23 21.56 -1.66
CA LEU A 196 -12.42 22.42 -1.64
C LEU A 196 -12.19 23.71 -0.84
N ASP A 197 -11.53 23.61 0.32
CA ASP A 197 -11.19 24.79 1.14
C ASP A 197 -10.24 25.74 0.41
N ALA A 198 -9.25 25.19 -0.30
CA ALA A 198 -8.33 25.98 -1.10
C ALA A 198 -9.04 26.73 -2.24
N LEU A 199 -9.94 26.05 -2.97
CA LEU A 199 -10.76 26.69 -4.03
C LEU A 199 -11.70 27.78 -3.48
N ALA A 200 -12.22 27.58 -2.28
CA ALA A 200 -13.05 28.58 -1.62
C ALA A 200 -12.26 29.85 -1.26
N ALA A 201 -11.05 29.67 -0.73
CA ALA A 201 -10.16 30.77 -0.41
C ALA A 201 -9.76 31.59 -1.65
N GLU A 202 -9.72 30.97 -2.84
CA GLU A 202 -9.43 31.62 -4.12
C GLU A 202 -10.63 32.39 -4.74
N GLY A 203 -11.81 32.39 -4.10
CA GLY A 203 -12.98 33.16 -4.52
C GLY A 203 -14.20 32.35 -4.94
N GLY A 204 -14.22 31.03 -4.69
CA GLY A 204 -15.38 30.17 -4.92
C GLY A 204 -16.32 30.06 -3.72
N ALA A 205 -17.61 29.79 -3.96
CA ALA A 205 -18.52 29.38 -2.90
C ALA A 205 -18.14 27.98 -2.40
N ALA A 206 -17.62 27.88 -1.16
CA ALA A 206 -17.29 26.60 -0.53
C ALA A 206 -18.56 25.80 -0.25
N VAL A 207 -18.62 24.55 -0.71
CA VAL A 207 -19.58 23.57 -0.16
C VAL A 207 -18.83 22.27 0.13
N ALA A 208 -18.04 22.27 1.20
CA ALA A 208 -17.71 21.03 1.87
C ALA A 208 -18.85 20.73 2.85
N GLY A 209 -19.54 19.60 2.67
CA GLY A 209 -20.54 19.14 3.62
C GLY A 209 -19.87 18.85 4.97
N PRO A 210 -20.38 19.34 6.10
CA PRO A 210 -19.73 19.22 7.41
C PRO A 210 -19.55 17.77 7.91
N GLY A 211 -20.27 16.80 7.35
CA GLY A 211 -20.28 15.40 7.83
C GLY A 211 -19.11 14.52 7.38
N ASP A 212 -18.36 14.90 6.33
CA ASP A 212 -17.39 13.98 5.72
C ASP A 212 -16.16 13.71 6.62
N LEU A 213 -15.82 14.65 7.52
CA LEU A 213 -14.63 14.56 8.37
C LEU A 213 -14.90 13.95 9.77
N GLU A 214 -16.15 13.74 10.17
CA GLU A 214 -16.52 13.33 11.54
C GLU A 214 -15.90 11.98 11.98
N SER A 215 -15.55 11.12 11.01
CA SER A 215 -14.96 9.80 11.27
C SER A 215 -13.44 9.78 11.47
N ILE A 216 -12.78 10.93 11.32
CA ILE A 216 -11.31 11.07 11.35
C ILE A 216 -10.86 11.47 12.75
N ARG A 217 -9.93 10.71 13.33
CA ARG A 217 -9.41 11.01 14.65
C ARG A 217 -8.34 12.11 14.58
N PRO A 218 -8.29 13.04 15.56
CA PRO A 218 -7.19 13.99 15.66
C PRO A 218 -5.83 13.26 15.67
N GLY A 219 -4.89 13.75 14.88
CA GLY A 219 -3.55 13.18 14.74
C GLY A 219 -3.43 12.04 13.72
N GLU A 220 -4.53 11.40 13.28
CA GLU A 220 -4.53 10.25 12.35
C GLU A 220 -3.77 10.54 11.04
N PHE A 221 -3.87 11.78 10.54
CA PHE A 221 -3.21 12.24 9.31
C PHE A 221 -2.21 13.38 9.54
N SER A 222 -1.72 13.54 10.77
CA SER A 222 -0.73 14.58 11.12
C SER A 222 0.53 14.52 10.26
N TYR A 223 0.94 13.32 9.82
CA TYR A 223 2.09 13.11 8.95
C TYR A 223 1.97 13.85 7.60
N LEU A 224 0.75 14.11 7.11
CA LEU A 224 0.54 14.87 5.88
C LEU A 224 1.07 16.31 6.01
N GLY A 225 1.02 16.90 7.19
CA GLY A 225 1.48 18.26 7.45
C GLY A 225 3.00 18.39 7.58
N SER A 226 3.72 17.30 7.89
CA SER A 226 5.15 17.33 8.25
C SER A 226 6.07 17.99 7.21
N GLN A 227 5.76 17.84 5.92
CA GLN A 227 6.49 18.46 4.81
C GLN A 227 5.56 19.27 3.89
N TRP A 228 4.38 19.64 4.40
CA TRP A 228 3.37 20.38 3.65
C TRP A 228 2.68 21.41 4.54
N PRO A 229 3.26 22.61 4.66
CA PRO A 229 2.76 23.64 5.57
C PRO A 229 1.28 24.02 5.35
N ALA A 230 0.83 24.11 4.09
CA ALA A 230 -0.58 24.40 3.80
C ALA A 230 -1.54 23.30 4.32
N MET A 231 -1.14 22.02 4.20
CA MET A 231 -1.93 20.91 4.75
C MET A 231 -1.91 20.91 6.27
N GLU A 232 -0.78 21.26 6.90
CA GLU A 232 -0.70 21.40 8.35
C GLU A 232 -1.66 22.47 8.87
N VAL A 233 -1.68 23.65 8.25
CA VAL A 233 -2.60 24.74 8.59
C VAL A 233 -4.06 24.28 8.47
N PHE A 234 -4.39 23.60 7.37
CA PHE A 234 -5.72 23.03 7.17
C PHE A 234 -6.10 22.03 8.27
N LEU A 235 -5.22 21.06 8.58
CA LEU A 235 -5.49 20.05 9.60
C LEU A 235 -5.70 20.68 10.98
N ARG A 236 -4.93 21.71 11.33
CA ARG A 236 -5.11 22.46 12.59
C ARG A 236 -6.44 23.22 12.60
N ALA A 237 -6.77 23.93 11.51
CA ALA A 237 -8.01 24.68 11.39
C ALA A 237 -9.26 23.78 11.50
N ARG A 238 -9.16 22.52 11.05
CA ARG A 238 -10.22 21.51 11.14
C ARG A 238 -10.19 20.69 12.43
N GLY A 239 -9.30 20.97 13.38
CA GLY A 239 -9.17 20.20 14.63
C GLY A 239 -8.64 18.77 14.46
N LEU A 240 -8.03 18.47 13.31
CA LEU A 240 -7.47 17.16 12.95
C LEU A 240 -5.96 17.05 13.22
N GLY A 241 -5.31 18.15 13.60
CA GLY A 241 -3.90 18.17 14.00
C GLY A 241 -3.63 17.27 15.22
N ALA A 242 -2.37 16.90 15.43
CA ALA A 242 -1.98 16.26 16.69
C ALA A 242 -2.24 17.23 17.85
N LYS A 243 -2.85 16.75 18.94
CA LYS A 243 -2.92 17.54 20.16
C LYS A 243 -1.49 17.71 20.66
N GLU A 244 -1.05 18.96 20.86
CA GLU A 244 0.15 19.22 21.65
C GLU A 244 -0.07 18.56 23.02
N ALA A 245 0.83 17.65 23.39
CA ALA A 245 0.83 17.10 24.73
C ALA A 245 1.18 18.24 25.69
N ALA A 246 0.15 18.77 26.36
CA ALA A 246 0.28 19.75 27.43
C ALA A 246 0.97 19.14 28.65
#